data_AF-A0A1G2ZNW6-F1
#
_entry.id   AF-A0A1G2ZNW6-F1
#
_cell.length_a   1.000
_cell.length_b   1.000
_cell.length_c   1.000
_cell.angle_alpha   90.00
_cell.angle_beta   90.00
_cell.angle_gamma   90.00
#
_symmetry.space_group_name_H-M   'P 1'
#
loop_
_entity.id
_entity.type
_entity.pdbx_description
1 polymer ?
#
loop_
_entity_poly.entity_id
_entity_poly.type
_entity_poly.pdbx_seq_one_letter_code
_entity_poly.pdbx_strand_id
1 'polypeptide(L)'
;MFFIKKDPEAYRIIGLVGSFGFTTAGALAGGYFLGNYIDKKYGTSPWFLMFFLFWGAIGSFVKFFQVIKKLSDENKNKPTKG
;
A
#
# COMPACT_ATOMS: atom_id res chain seq x y z
N MET A 1 -19.96 21.19 -20.02
CA MET A 1 -20.11 20.10 -19.02
C MET A 1 -19.10 19.02 -19.39
N PHE A 2 -18.00 18.91 -18.65
CA PHE A 2 -16.89 18.01 -18.97
C PHE A 2 -17.36 16.58 -18.67
N PHE A 3 -17.81 15.84 -19.69
CA PHE A 3 -18.17 14.44 -19.56
C PHE A 3 -16.90 13.65 -19.26
N ILE A 4 -16.67 13.36 -17.97
CA ILE A 4 -15.66 12.40 -17.53
C ILE A 4 -16.04 11.08 -18.18
N LYS A 5 -15.27 10.69 -19.19
CA LYS A 5 -15.37 9.39 -19.82
C LYS A 5 -15.23 8.35 -18.71
N LYS A 6 -16.29 7.56 -18.53
CA LYS A 6 -16.42 6.62 -17.42
C LYS A 6 -15.59 5.38 -17.75
N ASP A 7 -14.27 5.53 -17.78
CA ASP A 7 -13.35 4.44 -18.11
C ASP A 7 -13.34 3.45 -16.93
N PRO A 8 -13.86 2.22 -17.10
CA PRO A 8 -13.96 1.25 -16.01
C PRO A 8 -12.58 0.89 -15.42
N GLU A 9 -11.52 1.03 -16.22
CA GLU A 9 -10.13 0.90 -15.79
C GLU A 9 -9.71 2.01 -14.82
N ALA A 10 -10.14 3.26 -15.04
CA ALA A 10 -9.82 4.37 -14.14
C ALA A 10 -10.41 4.15 -12.74
N TYR A 11 -11.65 3.66 -12.66
CA TYR A 11 -12.27 3.29 -11.39
C TYR A 11 -11.56 2.11 -10.70
N ARG A 12 -11.10 1.11 -11.45
CA ARG A 12 -10.27 0.02 -10.90
C ARG A 12 -8.96 0.56 -10.32
N ILE A 13 -8.27 1.44 -11.04
CA ILE A 13 -7.00 2.02 -10.59
C ILE A 13 -7.23 2.86 -9.32
N ILE A 14 -8.26 3.70 -9.29
CA ILE A 14 -8.59 4.53 -8.12
C ILE A 14 -8.92 3.65 -6.90
N GLY A 15 -9.75 2.62 -7.07
CA GLY A 15 -10.09 1.70 -5.96
C GLY A 15 -8.87 0.92 -5.44
N LEU A 16 -7.96 0.56 -6.34
CA LEU A 16 -6.76 -0.18 -6.02
C LEU A 16 -5.70 0.70 -5.33
N VAL A 17 -5.51 1.93 -5.79
CA VAL A 17 -4.66 2.95 -5.13
C VAL A 17 -5.23 3.34 -3.76
N GLY A 18 -6.55 3.54 -3.67
CA GLY A 18 -7.21 3.85 -2.40
C GLY A 18 -7.05 2.74 -1.37
N SER A 19 -7.27 1.48 -1.79
CA SER A 19 -7.07 0.30 -0.93
C SER A 19 -5.62 0.16 -0.48
N PHE A 20 -4.66 0.41 -1.38
CA PHE A 20 -3.23 0.41 -1.06
C PHE A 20 -2.87 1.49 -0.03
N GLY A 21 -3.33 2.72 -0.24
CA GLY A 21 -3.09 3.83 0.68
C GLY A 21 -3.68 3.56 2.06
N PHE A 22 -4.92 3.07 2.13
CA PHE A 22 -5.58 2.73 3.40
C PHE A 22 -4.86 1.61 4.14
N THR A 23 -4.46 0.54 3.43
CA THR A 23 -3.71 -0.58 4.02
C THR A 23 -2.35 -0.13 4.54
N THR A 24 -1.65 0.70 3.77
CA THR A 24 -0.34 1.25 4.15
C THR A 24 -0.46 2.16 5.37
N ALA A 25 -1.44 3.07 5.38
CA ALA A 25 -1.71 3.94 6.53
C ALA A 25 -2.06 3.14 7.79
N GLY A 26 -2.88 2.09 7.66
CA GLY A 26 -3.20 1.18 8.77
C GLY A 26 -1.97 0.43 9.30
N ALA A 27 -1.11 -0.08 8.41
CA ALA A 27 0.13 -0.76 8.79
C ALA A 27 1.12 0.18 9.50
N LEU A 28 1.28 1.41 9.00
CA LEU A 28 2.14 2.43 9.61
C LEU A 28 1.60 2.89 10.96
N ALA A 29 0.29 3.16 11.06
CA ALA A 29 -0.35 3.52 12.32
C ALA A 29 -0.22 2.39 13.35
N GLY A 30 -0.50 1.15 12.95
CA GLY A 30 -0.35 -0.03 13.81
C GLY A 30 1.09 -0.21 14.28
N GLY A 31 2.07 -0.13 13.37
CA GLY A 31 3.49 -0.22 13.69
C GLY A 31 3.99 0.91 14.60
N TYR A 32 3.50 2.14 14.39
CA TYR A 32 3.81 3.28 15.24
C TYR A 32 3.25 3.11 16.66
N PHE A 33 1.97 2.75 16.79
CA PHE A 33 1.35 2.56 18.11
C PHE A 33 1.98 1.39 18.87
N LEU A 34 2.19 0.27 18.19
CA LEU A 34 2.80 -0.92 18.79
C LEU A 34 4.27 -0.68 19.14
N GLY A 35 5.03 -0.07 18.22
CA GLY A 35 6.44 0.28 18.43
C GLY A 35 6.62 1.28 19.57
N ASN A 36 5.78 2.32 19.64
CA ASN A 36 5.82 3.31 20.73
C ASN A 36 5.44 2.69 22.09
N TYR A 37 4.45 1.79 22.10
CA TYR A 37 4.06 1.07 23.33
C TYR A 37 5.21 0.20 23.86
N ILE A 38 5.91 -0.50 22.97
CA ILE A 38 7.07 -1.33 23.31
C ILE A 38 8.26 -0.45 23.72
N ASP A 39 8.60 0.58 22.96
CA ASP A 39 9.73 1.48 23.28
C ASP A 39 9.53 2.19 24.64
N LYS A 40 8.29 2.59 24.98
CA LYS A 40 7.99 3.13 26.33
C LYS A 40 8.16 2.11 27.44
N LYS A 41 7.89 0.83 27.19
CA LYS A 41 8.01 -0.24 28.18
C LYS A 41 9.45 -0.66 28.42
N TYR A 42 10.30 -0.60 27.40
CA TYR A 42 11.71 -0.99 27.47
C TYR A 42 12.69 0.19 27.65
N GLY A 43 12.23 1.44 27.52
CA GLY A 43 13.07 2.63 27.68
C GLY A 43 14.08 2.86 26.55
N THR A 44 14.07 2.02 25.51
CA THR A 44 14.97 2.06 24.33
C THR A 44 14.49 3.03 23.24
N SER A 45 13.74 4.05 23.61
CA SER A 45 13.18 5.01 22.66
C SER A 45 14.31 5.65 21.82
N PRO A 46 14.30 5.56 20.46
CA PRO A 46 13.23 5.12 19.56
C PRO A 46 13.64 3.97 18.60
N TRP A 47 14.33 2.93 19.09
CA TRP A 47 14.89 1.90 18.21
C TRP A 47 13.85 0.93 17.65
N PHE A 48 12.92 0.42 18.47
CA PHE A 48 11.92 -0.53 17.99
C PHE A 48 10.88 0.14 17.10
N LEU A 49 10.49 1.37 17.41
CA LEU A 49 9.59 2.15 16.57
C LEU A 49 10.17 2.34 15.17
N MET A 50 11.45 2.71 15.07
CA MET A 50 12.14 2.86 13.78
C MET A 50 12.16 1.54 13.01
N PHE A 51 12.44 0.43 13.69
CA PHE A 51 12.48 -0.90 13.08
C PHE A 51 11.12 -1.33 12.53
N PHE A 52 10.04 -1.17 13.30
CA PHE A 52 8.68 -1.50 12.87
C PHE A 52 8.19 -0.61 11.74
N LEU A 53 8.51 0.70 11.76
CA LEU A 53 8.19 1.60 10.66
C LEU A 53 8.95 1.23 9.38
N PHE A 54 10.25 0.92 9.50
CA PHE A 54 11.07 0.53 8.35
C PHE A 54 10.56 -0.78 7.74
N TRP A 55 10.28 -1.78 8.57
CA TRP A 55 9.73 -3.06 8.11
C TRP A 55 8.31 -2.93 7.55
N GLY A 56 7.48 -2.09 8.16
CA GLY A 56 6.12 -1.79 7.67
C GLY A 56 6.11 -1.06 6.34
N ALA A 57 7.05 -0.13 6.15
CA ALA A 57 7.26 0.54 4.88
C ALA A 57 7.72 -0.46 3.80
N ILE A 58 8.76 -1.25 4.07
CA ILE A 58 9.24 -2.28 3.13
C ILE A 58 8.12 -3.26 2.76
N GLY A 59 7.36 -3.75 3.73
CA GLY A 59 6.24 -4.66 3.50
C GLY A 59 5.17 -4.05 2.58
N SER A 60 4.84 -2.77 2.78
CA SER A 60 3.91 -2.06 1.90
C SER A 60 4.47 -1.90 0.48
N PHE A 61 5.76 -1.53 0.34
CA PHE A 61 6.40 -1.43 -0.98
C PHE A 61 6.42 -2.77 -1.72
N VAL A 62 6.76 -3.88 -1.04
CA VAL A 62 6.75 -5.21 -1.66
C VAL A 62 5.36 -5.58 -2.17
N LYS A 63 4.32 -5.32 -1.37
CA LYS A 63 2.92 -5.52 -1.79
C LYS A 63 2.55 -4.65 -2.99
N PHE A 64 2.98 -3.40 -3.00
CA PHE A 64 2.76 -2.49 -4.13
C PHE A 64 3.34 -3.03 -5.43
N PHE A 65 4.62 -3.43 -5.41
CA PHE A 65 5.28 -4.00 -6.58
C PHE A 65 4.63 -5.30 -7.05
N GLN A 66 4.17 -6.15 -6.14
CA GLN A 66 3.44 -7.36 -6.47
C GLN A 66 2.10 -7.06 -7.18
N VAL A 67 1.37 -6.04 -6.71
CA VAL A 67 0.12 -5.61 -7.33
C VAL A 67 0.37 -5.00 -8.71
N ILE A 68 1.37 -4.14 -8.86
CA ILE A 68 1.74 -3.57 -10.18
C ILE A 68 2.11 -4.67 -11.16
N LYS A 69 2.96 -5.62 -10.73
CA LYS A 69 3.38 -6.74 -11.59
C LYS A 69 2.17 -7.56 -12.03
N LYS A 70 1.26 -7.86 -11.11
CA LYS A 70 0.01 -8.56 -11.41
C LYS A 70 -0.87 -7.78 -12.40
N LEU A 71 -1.01 -6.46 -12.25
CA LEU A 71 -1.77 -5.62 -13.19
C LEU A 71 -1.11 -5.54 -14.58
N SER A 72 0.22 -5.53 -14.64
CA SER A 72 0.98 -5.55 -15.89
C SER A 72 0.82 -6.88 -16.62
N ASP A 73 0.90 -7.99 -15.90
CA ASP A 73 0.68 -9.34 -16.43
C ASP A 73 -0.78 -9.56 -16.87
N GLU A 74 -1.75 -8.99 -16.14
CA GLU A 74 -3.18 -9.05 -16.47
C GLU A 74 -3.50 -8.24 -17.75
N ASN A 75 -2.84 -7.09 -17.96
CA ASN A 75 -2.95 -6.33 -19.21
C ASN A 75 -2.33 -7.07 -20.40
N LYS A 76 -1.20 -7.78 -20.18
CA LYS A 76 -0.50 -8.50 -21.25
C LYS A 76 -1.26 -9.74 -21.76
N ASN A 77 -2.15 -10.31 -20.93
CA ASN A 77 -2.97 -11.49 -21.26
C ASN A 77 -4.40 -11.16 -21.74
N LYS A 78 -4.80 -9.88 -21.83
CA LYS A 78 -6.05 -9.53 -22.53
C LYS A 78 -5.76 -9.64 -24.04
N PRO A 79 -6.39 -10.58 -24.78
CA PRO A 79 -6.26 -10.59 -26.23
C PRO A 79 -6.74 -9.24 -26.74
N THR A 80 -5.92 -8.59 -27.56
CA THR A 80 -6.30 -7.43 -28.35
C THR A 80 -7.63 -7.75 -29.03
N LYS A 81 -8.72 -7.18 -28.51
CA LYS A 81 -10.00 -7.16 -29.20
C LYS A 81 -9.81 -6.23 -30.41
N GLY A 82 -9.36 -6.83 -31.51
CA GLY A 82 -9.59 -6.30 -32.85
C GLY A 82 -11.07 -6.33 -33.18
#